data_AF-A0A5E7N7R8-F1
#
_entry.id   AF-A0A5E7N7R8-F1
#
_cell.length_a   1.000
_cell.length_b   1.000
_cell.length_c   1.000
_cell.angle_alpha   90.00
_cell.angle_beta   90.00
_cell.angle_gamma   90.00
#
_symmetry.space_group_name_H-M   'P 1'
#
loop_
_entity.id
_entity.type
_entity.pdbx_description
1 polymer ?
#
loop_
_entity_poly.entity_id
_entity_poly.type
_entity_poly.pdbx_seq_one_letter_code
_entity_poly.pdbx_strand_id
1 'polypeptide(L)'
;MPYAITETGWRSINEDMALLEGEAYVEEIPQSLLDACAAAAARRDMVRVEDDWRELEISAINNQLMAIEEAEATGEDAGALPGTRLQWLQYRTKVRNWKDGAEFFPDLEYRPDRPS
;
A
#
# COMPACT_ATOMS: atom_id res chain seq x y z
N MET A 1 -6.14 -34.30 -7.60
CA MET A 1 -5.58 -34.40 -6.22
C MET A 1 -6.60 -33.74 -5.32
N PRO A 2 -7.10 -34.41 -4.26
CA PRO A 2 -8.11 -33.82 -3.40
C PRO A 2 -7.51 -32.78 -2.45
N TYR A 3 -8.38 -31.91 -1.93
CA TYR A 3 -8.02 -30.81 -1.05
C TYR A 3 -8.92 -30.78 0.19
N ALA A 4 -8.33 -30.33 1.29
CA ALA A 4 -9.07 -29.83 2.44
C ALA A 4 -9.09 -28.30 2.36
N ILE A 5 -10.27 -27.70 2.47
CA ILE A 5 -10.45 -26.25 2.46
C ILE A 5 -11.00 -25.75 3.80
N THR A 6 -10.65 -24.52 4.15
CA THR A 6 -11.20 -23.75 5.28
C THR A 6 -11.67 -22.37 4.79
N GLU A 7 -12.20 -21.55 5.69
CA GLU A 7 -12.53 -20.14 5.38
C GLU A 7 -11.31 -19.30 4.95
N THR A 8 -10.10 -19.73 5.29
CA THR A 8 -8.88 -18.93 5.14
C THR A 8 -7.80 -19.56 4.26
N GLY A 9 -8.01 -20.78 3.74
CA GLY A 9 -7.04 -21.44 2.88
C GLY A 9 -7.38 -22.87 2.48
N TRP A 10 -6.40 -23.55 1.92
CA TRP A 10 -6.50 -24.96 1.52
C TRP A 10 -5.16 -25.68 1.68
N ARG A 11 -5.22 -27.00 1.75
CA ARG A 11 -4.06 -27.88 1.65
C ARG A 11 -4.37 -29.10 0.80
N SER A 12 -3.39 -29.57 0.04
CA SER A 12 -3.50 -30.86 -0.66
C SER A 12 -3.54 -32.00 0.35
N ILE A 13 -4.47 -32.92 0.14
CA ILE A 13 -4.61 -34.13 0.96
C ILE A 13 -4.58 -35.36 0.07
N ASN A 14 -4.36 -36.51 0.70
CA ASN A 14 -4.62 -37.81 0.08
C ASN A 14 -6.00 -38.31 0.52
N GLU A 15 -6.58 -39.27 -0.22
CA GLU A 15 -7.91 -39.82 0.08
C GLU A 15 -8.02 -40.42 1.51
N ASP A 16 -6.91 -40.94 2.05
CA ASP A 16 -6.86 -41.54 3.38
C ASP A 16 -6.53 -40.55 4.52
N MET A 17 -6.35 -39.27 4.20
CA MET A 17 -5.93 -38.26 5.18
C MET A 17 -7.15 -37.70 5.92
N ALA A 18 -7.10 -37.70 7.25
CA ALA A 18 -8.17 -37.12 8.06
C ALA A 18 -8.29 -35.61 7.85
N LEU A 19 -9.54 -35.14 7.80
CA LEU A 19 -9.88 -33.72 7.88
C LEU A 19 -9.71 -33.23 9.32
N LEU A 20 -9.22 -32.00 9.45
CA LEU A 20 -9.18 -31.27 10.72
C LEU A 20 -10.53 -30.60 10.98
N GLU A 21 -10.73 -30.14 12.22
CA GLU A 21 -11.93 -29.40 12.60
C GLU A 21 -12.08 -28.14 11.72
N GLY A 22 -13.27 -27.96 11.13
CA GLY A 22 -13.56 -26.85 10.23
C GLY A 22 -13.05 -27.02 8.79
N GLU A 23 -12.44 -28.16 8.44
CA GLU A 23 -12.08 -28.49 7.06
C GLU A 23 -13.23 -29.15 6.31
N ALA A 24 -13.38 -28.79 5.04
CA ALA A 24 -14.24 -29.49 4.09
C ALA A 24 -13.41 -30.18 3.01
N TYR A 25 -13.76 -31.42 2.67
CA TYR A 25 -13.17 -32.13 1.54
C TYR A 25 -13.74 -31.60 0.22
N VAL A 26 -12.85 -31.33 -0.74
CA VAL A 26 -13.21 -31.01 -2.12
C VAL A 26 -12.29 -31.73 -3.09
N GLU A 27 -12.83 -32.19 -4.21
CA GLU A 27 -12.03 -32.83 -5.27
C GLU A 27 -11.17 -31.82 -6.03
N GLU A 28 -11.67 -30.58 -6.13
CA GLU A 28 -11.02 -29.45 -6.80
C GLU A 28 -11.17 -28.19 -5.94
N ILE A 29 -10.17 -27.31 -5.98
CA ILE A 29 -10.24 -26.02 -5.27
C ILE A 29 -11.32 -25.16 -5.96
N PRO A 30 -12.31 -24.64 -5.22
CA PRO A 30 -13.30 -23.72 -5.76
C PRO A 30 -12.65 -22.52 -6.46
N GLN A 31 -13.13 -22.17 -7.66
CA GLN A 31 -12.62 -21.02 -8.41
C GLN A 31 -12.66 -19.71 -7.60
N SER A 32 -13.69 -19.53 -6.76
CA SER A 32 -13.80 -18.37 -5.88
C SER A 32 -12.66 -18.23 -4.87
N LEU A 33 -12.08 -19.34 -4.39
CA LEU A 33 -10.91 -19.31 -3.51
C LEU A 33 -9.64 -18.95 -4.27
N LEU A 34 -9.49 -19.45 -5.50
CA LEU A 34 -8.38 -19.06 -6.38
C LEU A 34 -8.43 -17.56 -6.70
N ASP A 35 -9.61 -17.06 -7.04
CA ASP A 35 -9.85 -15.65 -7.33
C ASP A 35 -9.58 -14.77 -6.10
N ALA A 36 -10.02 -15.21 -4.91
CA ALA A 36 -9.74 -14.50 -3.66
C ALA A 36 -8.24 -14.42 -3.35
N CYS A 37 -7.49 -15.51 -3.57
CA CYS A 37 -6.04 -15.50 -3.40
C CYS A 37 -5.33 -14.61 -4.43
N ALA A 38 -5.78 -14.62 -5.69
CA ALA A 38 -5.26 -13.74 -6.73
C ALA A 38 -5.52 -12.26 -6.39
N ALA A 39 -6.73 -11.92 -5.95
CA ALA A 39 -7.10 -10.58 -5.51
C ALA A 39 -6.28 -10.14 -4.28
N ALA A 40 -6.07 -11.02 -3.31
CA ALA A 40 -5.23 -10.73 -2.15
C ALA A 40 -3.76 -10.50 -2.53
N ALA A 41 -3.23 -11.26 -3.48
CA ALA A 41 -1.88 -11.07 -4.00
C ALA A 41 -1.75 -9.72 -4.72
N ALA A 42 -2.67 -9.42 -5.65
CA ALA A 42 -2.70 -8.15 -6.37
C ALA A 42 -2.80 -6.96 -5.40
N ARG A 43 -3.64 -7.05 -4.36
CA ARG A 43 -3.73 -6.01 -3.32
C ARG A 43 -2.38 -5.80 -2.62
N ARG A 44 -1.69 -6.87 -2.21
CA ARG A 44 -0.38 -6.76 -1.54
C ARG A 44 0.65 -6.05 -2.43
N ASP A 45 0.65 -6.35 -3.72
CA ASP A 45 1.54 -5.68 -4.68
C ASP A 45 1.22 -4.18 -4.79
N MET A 46 -0.06 -3.80 -4.87
CA MET A 46 -0.46 -2.39 -4.87
C MET A 46 -0.05 -1.68 -3.57
N VAL A 47 -0.27 -2.30 -2.41
CA VAL A 47 0.15 -1.73 -1.11
C VAL A 47 1.66 -1.50 -1.08
N ARG A 48 2.46 -2.46 -1.57
CA ARG A 48 3.92 -2.31 -1.65
C ARG A 48 4.33 -1.14 -2.53
N VAL A 49 3.70 -0.98 -3.70
CA VAL A 49 3.96 0.15 -4.61
C VAL A 49 3.66 1.49 -3.93
N GLU A 50 2.57 1.58 -3.16
CA GLU A 50 2.23 2.80 -2.44
C GLU A 50 3.17 3.09 -1.26
N ASP A 51 3.63 2.05 -0.55
CA ASP A 51 4.62 2.20 0.52
C ASP A 51 5.95 2.73 -0.05
N ASP A 52 6.43 2.14 -1.17
CA ASP A 52 7.63 2.61 -1.88
C ASP A 52 7.46 4.07 -2.35
N TRP A 53 6.31 4.41 -2.94
CA TRP A 53 5.99 5.78 -3.33
C TRP A 53 6.01 6.74 -2.13
N ARG A 54 5.36 6.36 -1.02
CA ARG A 54 5.30 7.19 0.19
C ARG A 54 6.70 7.49 0.73
N GLU A 55 7.60 6.51 0.75
CA GLU A 55 8.97 6.71 1.22
C GLU A 55 9.74 7.70 0.35
N LEU A 56 9.66 7.54 -0.97
CA LEU A 56 10.26 8.47 -1.93
C LEU A 56 9.68 9.89 -1.77
N GLU A 57 8.36 9.98 -1.61
CA GLU A 57 7.66 11.25 -1.49
C GLU A 57 8.03 11.97 -0.17
N ILE A 58 8.15 11.24 0.94
CA ILE A 58 8.61 11.82 2.21
C ILE A 58 10.04 12.35 2.11
N SER A 59 10.94 11.66 1.39
CA SER A 59 12.29 12.15 1.13
C SER A 59 12.26 13.46 0.32
N ALA A 60 11.46 13.50 -0.76
CA ALA A 60 11.30 14.68 -1.59
C ALA A 60 10.75 15.89 -0.79
N ILE A 61 9.75 15.66 0.06
CA ILE A 61 9.18 16.71 0.93
C ILE A 61 10.23 17.25 1.92
N ASN A 62 11.06 16.39 2.52
CA ASN A 62 12.09 16.85 3.44
C ASN A 62 13.13 17.71 2.72
N ASN A 63 13.56 17.32 1.51
CA ASN A 63 14.48 18.11 0.68
C ASN A 63 13.86 19.47 0.32
N GLN A 64 12.58 19.49 -0.03
CA GLN A 64 11.85 20.70 -0.33
C GLN A 64 11.75 21.65 0.87
N LEU A 65 11.50 21.12 2.06
CA LEU A 65 11.49 21.92 3.29
C LEU A 65 12.87 22.51 3.61
N MET A 66 13.95 21.77 3.32
CA MET A 66 15.32 22.29 3.45
C MET A 66 15.60 23.40 2.43
N ALA A 67 15.21 23.22 1.17
CA ALA A 67 15.39 24.24 0.13
C ALA A 67 14.63 25.54 0.45
N ILE A 68 13.40 25.43 0.96
CA ILE A 68 12.64 26.61 1.42
C ILE A 68 13.38 27.31 2.57
N GLU A 69 13.88 26.56 3.54
CA GLU A 69 14.60 27.12 4.68
C GLU A 69 15.90 27.81 4.27
N GLU A 70 16.65 27.23 3.34
CA GLU A 70 17.88 27.82 2.79
C GLU A 70 17.59 29.10 2.01
N ALA A 71 16.54 29.11 1.18
CA ALA A 71 16.12 30.29 0.45
C ALA A 71 15.64 31.41 1.40
N GLU A 72 14.92 31.07 2.47
CA GLU A 72 14.49 32.02 3.51
C GLU A 72 15.69 32.61 4.28
N ALA A 73 16.73 31.82 4.54
CA ALA A 73 17.90 32.24 5.31
C ALA A 73 18.91 33.07 4.50
N THR A 74 19.08 32.73 3.21
CA THR A 74 20.08 33.35 2.33
C THR A 74 19.49 34.45 1.45
N GLY A 75 18.20 34.40 1.17
CA GLY A 75 17.54 35.23 0.16
C GLY A 75 17.85 34.80 -1.29
N GLU A 76 18.55 33.68 -1.48
CA GLU A 76 18.89 33.12 -2.78
C GLU A 76 17.91 32.01 -3.18
N ASP A 77 17.74 31.77 -4.47
CA ASP A 77 16.92 30.65 -4.94
C ASP A 77 17.66 29.31 -4.74
N ALA A 78 17.22 28.53 -3.76
CA ALA A 78 17.72 27.19 -3.48
C ALA A 78 17.02 26.08 -4.30
N GLY A 79 16.26 26.45 -5.33
CA GLY A 79 15.56 25.49 -6.20
C GLY A 79 14.31 24.89 -5.55
N ALA A 80 13.69 25.61 -4.62
CA ALA A 80 12.44 25.17 -4.00
C ALA A 80 11.31 25.15 -5.04
N LEU A 81 10.59 24.02 -5.11
CA LEU A 81 9.35 23.92 -5.89
C LEU A 81 8.26 24.87 -5.36
N PRO A 82 7.22 25.16 -6.15
CA PRO A 82 6.09 25.98 -5.70
C PRO A 82 5.45 25.50 -4.40
N GLY A 83 4.86 26.45 -3.68
CA GLY A 83 4.20 26.23 -2.40
C GLY A 83 4.99 26.70 -1.18
N THR A 84 4.27 27.02 -0.12
CA THR A 84 4.79 27.51 1.16
C THR A 84 5.22 26.38 2.09
N ARG A 85 6.10 26.69 3.05
CA ARG A 85 6.48 25.76 4.13
C ARG A 85 5.26 25.09 4.79
N LEU A 86 4.20 25.85 5.04
CA LEU A 86 2.96 25.35 5.64
C LEU A 86 2.25 24.34 4.73
N GLN A 87 2.11 24.63 3.43
CA GLN A 87 1.48 23.70 2.47
C GLN A 87 2.27 22.39 2.38
N TRP A 88 3.60 22.45 2.36
CA TRP A 88 4.46 21.27 2.34
C TRP A 88 4.36 20.44 3.63
N LEU A 89 4.22 21.06 4.80
CA LEU A 89 3.97 20.35 6.07
C LEU A 89 2.60 19.67 6.12
N GLN A 90 1.55 20.33 5.60
CA GLN A 90 0.22 19.74 5.47
C GLN A 90 0.26 18.55 4.50
N TYR A 91 0.93 18.72 3.36
CA TYR A 91 1.14 17.65 2.39
C TYR A 91 1.85 16.45 3.00
N ARG A 92 2.95 16.68 3.74
CA ARG A 92 3.66 15.63 4.49
C ARG A 92 2.74 14.82 5.40
N THR A 93 1.80 15.50 6.08
CA THR A 93 0.85 14.84 6.97
C THR A 93 -0.09 13.93 6.19
N LYS A 94 -0.60 14.39 5.04
CA LYS A 94 -1.43 13.57 4.14
C LYS A 94 -0.66 12.35 3.65
N VAL A 95 0.56 12.53 3.15
CA VAL A 95 1.43 11.44 2.65
C VAL A 95 1.75 10.43 3.75
N ARG A 96 2.05 10.85 4.99
CA ARG A 96 2.29 9.93 6.12
C ARG A 96 1.05 9.10 6.49
N ASN A 97 -0.13 9.64 6.25
CA ASN A 97 -1.39 8.96 6.53
C ASN A 97 -1.89 8.13 5.34
N TRP A 98 -1.25 8.20 4.17
CA TRP A 98 -1.53 7.36 3.00
C TRP A 98 -0.88 5.97 3.19
N LYS A 99 -1.63 5.05 3.79
CA LYS A 99 -1.18 3.70 4.16
C LYS A 99 -2.38 2.76 4.34
N ASP A 100 -2.12 1.47 4.58
CA ASP A 100 -3.19 0.50 4.79
C ASP A 100 -4.15 0.93 5.91
N GLY A 101 -5.45 0.86 5.62
CA GLY A 101 -6.53 1.39 6.46
C GLY A 101 -6.92 2.85 6.18
N ALA A 102 -6.21 3.58 5.34
CA ALA A 102 -6.66 4.89 4.86
C ALA A 102 -7.78 4.75 3.83
N GLU A 103 -8.67 5.74 3.78
CA GLU A 103 -9.77 5.77 2.81
C GLU A 103 -9.21 5.76 1.38
N PHE A 104 -9.77 4.91 0.52
CA PHE A 104 -9.36 4.69 -0.88
C PHE A 104 -7.95 4.14 -1.10
N PHE A 105 -7.16 3.87 -0.05
CA PHE A 105 -5.87 3.21 -0.21
C PHE A 105 -6.06 1.76 -0.71
N PRO A 106 -5.24 1.25 -1.65
CA PRO A 106 -4.04 1.84 -2.27
C PRO A 106 -4.29 2.47 -3.67
N ASP A 107 -5.45 3.07 -3.92
CA ASP A 107 -5.79 3.61 -5.24
C ASP A 107 -5.00 4.87 -5.60
N LEU A 108 -4.31 4.82 -6.74
CA LEU A 108 -3.47 5.89 -7.27
C LEU A 108 -4.23 7.20 -7.50
N GLU A 109 -5.52 7.12 -7.86
CA GLU A 109 -6.35 8.30 -8.15
C GLU A 109 -6.62 9.17 -6.91
N TYR A 110 -6.42 8.60 -5.72
CA TYR A 110 -6.68 9.26 -4.44
C TYR A 110 -5.38 9.64 -3.71
N ARG A 111 -4.24 9.52 -4.38
CA ARG A 111 -2.96 9.96 -3.83
C ARG A 111 -3.03 11.45 -3.47
N PRO A 112 -2.42 11.85 -2.34
CA PRO A 112 -2.25 13.26 -2.01
C PRO A 112 -1.49 14.01 -3.12
N ASP A 113 -2.03 15.16 -3.53
CA ASP A 113 -1.38 16.07 -4.47
C ASP A 113 -0.34 16.98 -3.80
N ARG A 114 0.79 17.18 -4.51
CA ARG A 114 1.80 18.17 -4.13
C ARG A 114 1.22 19.59 -4.18
N PRO A 115 1.74 20.52 -3.36
CA PRO A 115 1.44 21.93 -3.51
C PRO A 115 1.80 22.47 -4.90
N SER A 116 0.98 23.39 -5.41
CA SER A 116 1.16 24.11 -6.68
C SER A 116 1.32 25.61 -6.44
#